data_AF-A0A4W5RDP8-F1
#
_entry.id   AF-A0A4W5RDP8-F1
#
_cell.length_a   1.000
_cell.length_b   1.000
_cell.length_c   1.000
_cell.angle_alpha   90.00
_cell.angle_beta   90.00
_cell.angle_gamma   90.00
#
_symmetry.space_group_name_H-M   'P 1'
#
loop_
_entity.id
_entity.type
_entity.pdbx_description
1 polymer ?
#
loop_
_entity_poly.entity_id
_entity_poly.type
_entity_poly.pdbx_seq_one_letter_code
_entity_poly.pdbx_strand_id
1 'polypeptide(L)'
;MTSTGTGPWEISRSQKGYFVHHFAPSDLPRIPKNVDFVIDRSDSMHGRKMEQTREALLKILVDLAEDDHFGLITFDYSVSAWKKELLPANQQNLEAAKSFARHIHDKGGTNITYLLT
;
A
#
# COMPACT_ATOMS: atom_id res chain seq x y z
N MET A 1 -48.43 -16.78 -8.24
CA MET A 1 -48.68 -17.69 -7.10
C MET A 1 -47.94 -17.14 -5.90
N THR A 2 -48.65 -16.97 -4.78
CA THR A 2 -48.25 -16.23 -3.59
C THR A 2 -47.01 -16.84 -2.92
N SER A 3 -45.96 -16.05 -2.73
CA SER A 3 -44.81 -16.39 -1.89
C SER A 3 -44.99 -15.71 -0.53
N THR A 4 -45.28 -16.53 0.49
CA THR A 4 -45.11 -16.17 1.89
C THR A 4 -43.85 -16.87 2.38
N GLY A 5 -42.80 -16.12 2.69
CA GLY A 5 -41.53 -16.66 3.18
C GLY A 5 -40.65 -15.57 3.78
N THR A 6 -40.86 -15.28 5.06
CA THR A 6 -40.08 -14.34 5.88
C THR A 6 -38.84 -15.04 6.48
N GLY A 7 -37.78 -15.21 5.68
CA GLY A 7 -36.51 -15.78 6.14
C GLY A 7 -35.32 -15.43 5.23
N PRO A 8 -34.07 -15.52 5.70
CA PRO A 8 -32.87 -14.89 5.10
C PRO A 8 -32.34 -15.58 3.82
N TRP A 9 -33.12 -16.48 3.21
CA TRP A 9 -32.68 -17.31 2.08
C TRP A 9 -33.50 -17.00 0.82
N GLU A 10 -33.23 -15.84 0.22
CA GLU A 10 -33.83 -15.49 -1.07
C GLU A 10 -32.95 -16.00 -2.21
N ILE A 11 -33.31 -17.15 -2.79
CA ILE A 11 -32.67 -17.68 -4.00
C ILE A 11 -33.40 -17.12 -5.23
N SER A 12 -32.81 -16.14 -5.92
CA SER A 12 -33.32 -15.72 -7.23
C SER A 12 -32.74 -16.62 -8.33
N ARG A 13 -33.61 -17.30 -9.07
CA ARG A 13 -33.20 -18.08 -10.26
C ARG A 13 -33.06 -17.13 -11.46
N SER A 14 -31.88 -17.09 -12.08
CA SER A 14 -31.74 -16.51 -13.42
C SER A 14 -32.22 -17.54 -14.47
N GLN A 15 -32.87 -17.06 -15.54
CA GLN A 15 -33.61 -17.89 -16.51
C GLN A 15 -32.75 -18.86 -17.38
N LYS A 16 -31.45 -19.08 -17.09
CA LYS A 16 -30.55 -19.91 -17.93
C LYS A 16 -29.49 -20.75 -17.19
N GLY A 17 -29.75 -21.22 -15.96
CA GLY A 17 -28.87 -22.21 -15.30
C GLY A 17 -27.52 -21.69 -14.78
N TYR A 18 -27.33 -20.36 -14.71
CA TYR A 18 -26.18 -19.73 -14.07
C TYR A 18 -26.57 -19.13 -12.72
N PHE A 19 -25.68 -19.26 -11.74
CA PHE A 19 -25.75 -18.59 -10.45
C PHE A 19 -24.51 -17.70 -10.25
N VAL A 20 -24.70 -16.59 -9.54
CA VAL A 20 -23.60 -15.77 -9.02
C VAL A 20 -23.74 -15.76 -7.50
N HIS A 21 -22.67 -16.10 -6.79
CA HIS A 21 -22.63 -16.04 -5.34
C HIS A 21 -21.79 -14.83 -4.92
N HIS A 22 -22.46 -13.79 -4.43
CA HIS A 22 -21.82 -12.62 -3.86
C HIS A 22 -21.54 -12.86 -2.38
N PHE A 23 -20.27 -12.79 -1.98
CA PHE A 23 -19.87 -12.90 -0.58
C PHE A 23 -19.00 -11.69 -0.21
N ALA A 24 -19.57 -10.78 0.56
CA ALA A 24 -18.93 -9.60 1.12
C ALA A 24 -19.56 -9.34 2.49
N PRO A 25 -19.29 -10.19 3.50
CA PRO A 25 -19.83 -10.00 4.84
C PRO A 25 -19.41 -8.63 5.39
N SER A 26 -20.38 -7.89 5.93
CA SER A 26 -20.09 -6.68 6.70
C SER A 26 -19.57 -7.05 8.09
N ASP A 27 -18.94 -6.08 8.76
CA ASP A 27 -18.65 -6.15 10.20
C ASP A 27 -17.66 -7.24 10.64
N LEU A 28 -16.79 -7.71 9.73
CA LEU A 28 -15.67 -8.56 10.13
C LEU A 28 -14.65 -7.75 10.96
N PRO A 29 -14.12 -8.33 12.06
CA PRO A 29 -13.08 -7.68 12.84
C PRO A 29 -11.83 -7.48 11.96
N ARG A 30 -11.17 -6.35 12.16
CA ARG A 30 -9.92 -6.02 11.49
C ARG A 30 -8.84 -7.06 11.88
N ILE A 31 -8.15 -7.57 10.88
CA ILE A 31 -7.02 -8.50 11.07
C ILE A 31 -5.71 -7.69 10.98
N PRO A 32 -4.83 -7.75 11.99
CA PRO A 32 -3.50 -7.12 11.91
C PRO A 32 -2.71 -7.67 10.73
N LYS A 33 -1.89 -6.82 10.09
CA LYS A 33 -1.15 -7.19 8.88
C LYS A 33 0.33 -6.83 8.98
N ASN A 34 1.12 -7.59 8.22
CA ASN A 34 2.53 -7.34 7.95
C ASN A 34 2.65 -6.82 6.52
N VAL A 35 3.20 -5.63 6.31
CA VAL A 35 3.27 -4.98 4.99
C VAL A 35 4.65 -4.40 4.69
N ASP A 36 5.21 -4.70 3.53
CA ASP A 36 6.42 -4.06 3.02
C ASP A 36 6.07 -3.11 1.87
N PHE A 37 6.41 -1.83 2.03
CA PHE A 37 6.30 -0.84 0.96
C PHE A 37 7.57 -0.84 0.13
N VAL A 38 7.47 -1.29 -1.12
CA VAL A 38 8.58 -1.33 -2.07
C VAL A 38 8.46 -0.16 -3.04
N ILE A 39 9.40 0.78 -2.96
CA ILE A 39 9.35 2.06 -3.65
C ILE A 39 10.43 2.11 -4.74
N ASP A 40 10.00 2.24 -5.99
CA ASP A 40 10.91 2.53 -7.10
C ASP A 40 11.46 3.95 -6.93
N ARG A 41 12.79 4.08 -6.99
CA ARG A 41 13.50 5.35 -7.02
C ARG A 41 14.39 5.51 -8.26
N SER A 42 14.09 4.78 -9.34
CA SER A 42 14.71 4.95 -10.65
C SER A 42 14.56 6.38 -11.16
N ASP A 43 15.43 6.78 -12.08
CA ASP A 43 15.41 8.11 -12.71
C ASP A 43 14.08 8.43 -13.38
N SER A 44 13.34 7.40 -13.80
CA SER A 44 11.99 7.54 -14.38
C SER A 44 10.96 8.12 -13.42
N MET A 45 11.24 8.06 -12.11
CA MET A 45 10.42 8.61 -11.04
C MET A 45 10.68 10.09 -10.79
N HIS A 46 11.65 10.72 -11.49
CA HIS A 46 11.99 12.13 -11.29
C HIS A 46 10.75 13.04 -11.29
N GLY A 47 10.75 13.96 -10.33
CA GLY A 47 9.84 15.11 -10.31
C GLY A 47 8.49 14.73 -9.71
N ARG A 48 7.41 15.00 -10.45
CA ARG A 48 6.04 14.86 -9.93
C ARG A 48 5.71 13.43 -9.49
N LYS A 49 6.25 12.40 -10.16
CA LYS A 49 6.00 11.00 -9.78
C LYS A 49 6.57 10.71 -8.39
N MET A 50 7.84 11.07 -8.14
CA MET A 50 8.46 10.89 -6.82
C MET A 50 7.74 11.72 -5.75
N GLU A 51 7.34 12.95 -6.07
CA GLU A 51 6.57 13.80 -5.15
C GLU A 51 5.24 13.12 -4.75
N GLN A 52 4.45 12.67 -5.73
CA GLN A 52 3.19 11.98 -5.49
C GLN A 52 3.37 10.66 -4.74
N THR A 53 4.42 9.90 -5.05
CA THR A 53 4.76 8.66 -4.34
C THR A 53 5.04 8.93 -2.87
N ARG A 54 5.84 9.97 -2.55
CA ARG A 54 6.09 10.37 -1.15
C ARG A 54 4.81 10.79 -0.44
N GLU A 55 3.99 11.63 -1.07
CA GLU A 55 2.72 12.06 -0.48
C GLU A 55 1.76 10.90 -0.20
N ALA A 56 1.63 9.97 -1.15
CA ALA A 56 0.80 8.78 -0.99
C ALA A 56 1.33 7.88 0.13
N LEU A 57 2.64 7.64 0.17
CA LEU A 57 3.27 6.84 1.21
C LEU A 57 3.07 7.46 2.60
N LEU A 58 3.23 8.78 2.73
CA LEU A 58 2.99 9.47 4.00
C LEU A 58 1.55 9.35 4.48
N LYS A 59 0.57 9.38 3.57
CA LYS A 59 -0.85 9.16 3.91
C LYS A 59 -1.10 7.72 4.36
N ILE A 60 -0.58 6.74 3.63
CA ILE A 60 -0.75 5.32 3.98
C ILE A 60 -0.14 5.02 5.36
N LEU A 61 1.03 5.60 5.69
CA LEU A 61 1.65 5.43 7.00
C LEU A 61 0.82 6.01 8.16
N VAL A 62 -0.06 6.99 7.90
CA VAL A 62 -1.00 7.52 8.93
C VAL A 62 -2.15 6.54 9.18
N ASP A 63 -2.52 5.75 8.19
CA ASP A 63 -3.67 4.84 8.25
C ASP A 63 -3.32 3.44 8.79
N LEU A 64 -2.02 3.18 9.08
CA LEU A 64 -1.60 1.94 9.74
C LEU A 64 -2.10 1.91 11.18
N ALA A 65 -2.61 0.76 11.62
CA ALA A 65 -3.00 0.57 13.01
C ALA A 65 -1.79 0.13 13.84
N GLU A 66 -1.77 0.43 15.14
CA GLU A 66 -0.61 0.17 16.01
C GLU A 66 -0.20 -1.32 16.10
N ASP A 67 -1.13 -2.23 15.84
CA ASP A 67 -0.92 -3.69 15.80
C ASP A 67 -0.39 -4.21 14.45
N ASP A 68 -0.31 -3.36 13.43
CA ASP A 68 0.36 -3.67 12.16
C ASP A 68 1.88 -3.65 12.33
N HIS A 69 2.55 -4.46 11.51
CA HIS A 69 3.98 -4.35 11.30
C HIS A 69 4.26 -3.92 9.87
N PHE A 70 5.26 -3.07 9.71
CA PHE A 70 5.57 -2.51 8.41
C PHE A 70 7.07 -2.36 8.16
N GLY A 71 7.43 -2.35 6.89
CA GLY A 71 8.77 -2.08 6.41
C GLY A 71 8.75 -1.18 5.17
N LEU A 72 9.90 -0.59 4.88
CA LEU A 72 10.11 0.24 3.70
C LEU A 72 11.38 -0.23 3.00
N ILE A 73 11.25 -0.48 1.70
CA ILE A 73 12.33 -0.87 0.80
C ILE A 73 12.32 0.12 -0.35
N THR A 74 13.48 0.66 -0.69
CA THR A 74 13.69 1.44 -1.92
C THR A 74 14.54 0.62 -2.87
N PHE A 75 14.27 0.75 -4.18
CA PHE A 75 15.07 0.07 -5.18
C PHE A 75 15.35 0.94 -6.41
N ASP A 76 16.53 0.71 -6.97
CA ASP A 76 16.98 1.15 -8.30
C ASP A 76 17.85 0.03 -8.89
N TYR A 77 19.10 0.32 -9.25
CA TYR A 77 20.15 -0.67 -9.50
C TYR A 77 20.59 -1.44 -8.23
N SER A 78 20.16 -0.98 -7.06
CA SER A 78 20.44 -1.54 -5.74
C SER A 78 19.18 -1.54 -4.88
N VAL A 79 19.11 -2.45 -3.92
CA VAL A 79 18.02 -2.54 -2.95
C VAL A 79 18.50 -1.99 -1.62
N SER A 80 17.72 -1.11 -0.99
CA SER A 80 18.02 -0.55 0.33
C SER A 80 16.78 -0.54 1.20
N ALA A 81 16.86 -1.22 2.34
CA ALA A 81 15.80 -1.24 3.33
C ALA A 81 16.05 -0.17 4.40
N TRP A 82 14.98 0.50 4.84
CA TRP A 82 15.03 1.45 5.96
C TRP A 82 15.41 0.76 7.28
N LYS A 83 14.89 -0.47 7.49
CA LYS A 83 15.16 -1.34 8.63
C LYS A 83 15.30 -2.79 8.14
N LYS A 84 16.04 -3.60 8.89
CA LYS A 84 16.29 -5.01 8.54
C LYS A 84 15.06 -5.90 8.73
N GLU A 85 14.17 -5.51 9.65
CA GLU A 85 13.00 -6.27 10.06
C GLU A 85 11.77 -5.37 10.03
N LEU A 86 10.58 -5.98 9.91
CA LEU A 86 9.32 -5.27 10.06
C LEU A 86 9.18 -4.76 11.49
N LEU A 87 8.79 -3.50 11.62
CA LEU A 87 8.61 -2.88 12.92
C LEU A 87 7.12 -2.63 13.19
N PRO A 88 6.67 -2.69 14.45
CA PRO A 88 5.30 -2.34 14.80
C PRO A 88 5.03 -0.87 14.45
N ALA A 89 3.82 -0.56 14.01
CA ALA A 89 3.35 0.77 13.64
C ALA A 89 3.05 1.66 14.86
N ASN A 90 3.94 1.66 15.85
CA ASN A 90 3.90 2.60 16.96
C ASN A 90 4.37 4.00 16.54
N GLN A 91 4.03 5.01 17.34
CA GLN A 91 4.32 6.42 17.04
C GLN A 91 5.80 6.68 16.72
N GLN A 92 6.74 6.08 17.46
CA GLN A 92 8.17 6.29 17.25
C GLN A 92 8.62 5.77 15.88
N ASN A 93 8.20 4.56 15.52
CA ASN A 93 8.55 3.94 14.25
C ASN A 93 7.88 4.64 13.08
N LEU A 94 6.61 5.06 13.23
CA LEU A 94 5.88 5.81 12.21
C LEU A 94 6.55 7.16 11.91
N GLU A 95 6.98 7.91 12.92
CA GLU A 95 7.66 9.19 12.69
C GLU A 95 9.03 9.01 12.04
N ALA A 96 9.78 7.98 12.47
CA ALA A 96 11.06 7.65 11.83
C ALA A 96 10.87 7.20 10.36
N ALA A 97 9.81 6.44 10.07
CA ALA A 97 9.46 6.03 8.70
C ALA A 97 9.01 7.21 7.84
N LYS A 98 8.18 8.12 8.37
CA LYS A 98 7.78 9.36 7.68
C LYS A 98 8.99 10.23 7.36
N SER A 99 9.94 10.33 8.30
CA SER A 99 11.21 11.02 8.05
C SER A 99 11.98 10.36 6.90
N PHE A 100 12.13 9.04 6.91
CA PHE A 100 12.77 8.31 5.81
C PHE A 100 12.05 8.53 4.47
N ALA A 101 10.72 8.41 4.44
CA ALA A 101 9.89 8.58 3.24
C ALA A 101 10.05 9.97 2.60
N ARG A 102 10.11 11.05 3.40
CA ARG A 102 10.34 12.42 2.89
C ARG A 102 11.67 12.58 2.17
N HIS A 103 12.68 11.79 2.55
CA HIS A 103 14.03 11.84 1.97
C HIS A 103 14.27 10.76 0.91
N ILE A 104 13.23 10.08 0.43
CA ILE A 104 13.37 9.23 -0.76
C ILE A 104 13.52 10.16 -1.96
N HIS A 105 14.71 10.12 -2.57
CA HIS A 105 15.00 10.82 -3.82
C HIS A 105 15.12 9.79 -4.93
N ASP A 106 14.60 10.13 -6.11
CA ASP A 106 14.95 9.40 -7.32
C ASP A 106 16.45 9.55 -7.59
N LYS A 107 17.03 8.61 -8.32
CA LYS A 107 18.44 8.63 -8.70
C LYS A 107 18.76 9.58 -9.86
N GLY A 108 18.01 10.67 -10.04
CA GLY A 108 18.25 11.72 -11.05
C GLY A 108 19.45 12.63 -10.76
N GLY A 109 20.66 12.07 -10.61
CA GLY A 109 21.87 12.78 -10.20
C GLY A 109 23.16 12.35 -10.89
N THR A 110 23.15 12.03 -12.19
CA THR A 110 24.31 12.35 -13.02
C THR A 110 23.89 13.48 -13.95
N ASN A 111 24.28 14.68 -13.57
CA ASN A 111 24.22 15.85 -14.42
C ASN A 111 25.08 15.55 -15.67
N ILE A 112 24.43 15.23 -16.79
CA ILE A 112 25.05 15.00 -18.11
C ILE A 112 25.90 16.21 -18.60
N THR A 113 25.93 17.32 -17.84
CA THR A 113 26.80 18.48 -18.07
C THR A 113 28.28 18.24 -17.73
N TYR A 114 28.64 17.21 -16.93
CA TYR A 114 30.06 16.97 -16.59
C TYR A 114 30.80 15.98 -17.53
N LEU A 115 30.21 15.62 -18.67
CA LEU A 115 30.83 14.72 -19.65
C LEU A 115 31.39 15.43 -20.90
N LEU A 116 31.48 16.77 -20.92
CA LEU A 116 32.06 17.54 -22.02
C LEU A 116 32.93 18.73 -21.56
N THR A 117 33.93 18.47 -20.71
CA THR A 117 35.10 19.35 -20.54
C THR A 117 36.38 18.54 -20.51
#